data_AF-A0A7D9EVF7-F1
#
_entry.id   AF-A0A7D9EVF7-F1
#
_cell.length_a   1.000
_cell.length_b   1.000
_cell.length_c   1.000
_cell.angle_alpha   90.00
_cell.angle_beta   90.00
_cell.angle_gamma   90.00
#
_symmetry.space_group_name_H-M   'P 1'
#
loop_
_entity.id
_entity.type
_entity.pdbx_description
1 polymer ?
#
loop_
_entity_poly.entity_id
_entity_poly.type
_entity_poly.pdbx_seq_one_letter_code
_entity_poly.pdbx_strand_id
1 'polypeptide(L)'
;AKRDYYANKFTNNKQNPKYAWRTINDILGRNRKQTTINEIKLPGKTVTSTDELVDIFNDHFSNIGPKLAESIPNDNDVSFRDFITQQKSKTKNSFSFRPVSVTLV
;
A
#
# COMPACT_ATOMS: atom_id res chain seq x y z
N ALA A 1 -7.11 6.04 -40.31
CA ALA A 1 -7.80 6.71 -39.18
C ALA A 1 -7.01 6.68 -37.87
N LYS A 2 -7.00 5.59 -37.08
CA LYS A 2 -6.32 5.54 -35.76
C LYS A 2 -4.79 5.74 -35.86
N ARG A 3 -4.15 5.05 -36.81
CA ARG A 3 -2.71 5.18 -37.08
C ARG A 3 -2.32 6.63 -37.39
N ASP A 4 -3.04 7.25 -38.33
CA ASP A 4 -2.73 8.60 -38.81
C ASP A 4 -3.00 9.66 -37.72
N TYR A 5 -4.02 9.45 -36.89
CA TYR A 5 -4.26 10.26 -35.69
C TYR A 5 -3.06 10.29 -34.75
N TYR A 6 -2.51 9.12 -34.38
CA TYR A 6 -1.36 9.06 -33.48
C TYR A 6 -0.07 9.54 -34.16
N ALA A 7 0.12 9.27 -35.45
CA ALA A 7 1.25 9.79 -36.22
C ALA A 7 1.26 11.34 -36.24
N ASN A 8 0.09 11.95 -36.43
CA ASN A 8 -0.07 13.41 -36.33
C ASN A 8 0.14 13.91 -34.90
N LYS A 9 -0.37 13.20 -33.89
CA LYS A 9 -0.19 13.54 -32.46
C LYS A 9 1.28 13.57 -32.05
N PHE A 10 2.09 12.59 -32.50
CA PHE A 10 3.54 12.61 -32.31
C PHE A 10 4.21 13.71 -33.12
N THR A 11 3.76 13.94 -34.36
CA THR A 11 4.36 14.96 -35.24
C THR A 11 4.19 16.37 -34.72
N ASN A 12 3.01 16.69 -34.19
CA ASN A 12 2.70 18.01 -33.64
C ASN A 12 3.38 18.26 -32.28
N ASN A 13 3.90 17.21 -31.62
CA ASN A 13 4.51 17.29 -30.30
C ASN A 13 5.97 16.80 -30.30
N LYS A 14 6.66 16.84 -31.44
CA LYS A 14 8.05 16.35 -31.61
C LYS A 14 9.05 16.98 -30.63
N GLN A 15 8.82 18.23 -30.24
CA GLN A 15 9.68 18.96 -29.30
C GLN A 15 9.25 18.81 -27.82
N ASN A 16 8.24 17.98 -27.53
CA ASN A 16 7.72 17.78 -26.18
C ASN A 16 7.80 16.29 -25.78
N PRO A 17 8.96 15.84 -25.25
CA PRO A 17 9.14 14.45 -24.82
C PRO A 17 8.12 13.99 -23.78
N LYS A 18 7.67 14.90 -22.90
CA LYS A 18 6.63 14.61 -21.90
C LYS A 18 5.30 14.25 -22.56
N TYR A 19 4.92 14.96 -23.62
CA TYR A 19 3.70 14.68 -24.36
C TYR A 19 3.82 13.42 -25.23
N ALA A 20 4.99 13.14 -25.79
CA ALA A 20 5.28 11.88 -26.46
C ALA A 20 5.08 10.69 -25.50
N TRP A 21 5.64 10.77 -24.28
CA TRP A 21 5.44 9.73 -23.27
C TRP A 21 3.98 9.57 -22.81
N ARG A 22 3.23 10.67 -22.66
CA ARG A 22 1.78 10.61 -22.41
C ARG A 22 1.05 9.89 -23.53
N THR A 23 1.38 10.20 -24.79
CA THR A 23 0.77 9.55 -25.95
C THR A 23 1.07 8.05 -26.00
N ILE A 24 2.29 7.63 -25.66
CA ILE A 24 2.63 6.22 -25.54
C ILE A 24 1.83 5.55 -24.40
N ASN A 25 1.71 6.21 -23.24
CA ASN A 25 0.93 5.68 -22.13
C ASN A 25 -0.56 5.56 -22.46
N ASP A 26 -1.13 6.51 -23.20
CA ASP A 26 -2.50 6.44 -23.74
C ASP A 26 -2.69 5.20 -24.62
N ILE A 27 -1.77 4.98 -25.57
CA ILE A 27 -1.84 3.85 -26.52
C ILE A 27 -1.73 2.52 -25.78
N LEU A 28 -0.82 2.44 -24.81
CA LEU A 28 -0.55 1.23 -24.03
C LEU A 28 -1.55 1.00 -22.89
N GLY A 29 -2.52 1.90 -22.70
CA GLY A 29 -3.46 1.83 -21.58
C GLY A 29 -2.77 1.92 -20.20
N ARG A 30 -1.55 2.49 -20.15
CA ARG A 30 -0.77 2.67 -18.91
C ARG A 30 -1.22 3.88 -18.10
N ASN A 31 -2.25 4.58 -18.56
CA ASN A 31 -2.91 5.60 -17.77
C ASN A 31 -3.48 4.94 -16.53
N ARG A 32 -2.86 5.21 -15.38
CA ARG A 32 -3.41 4.82 -14.09
C ARG A 32 -4.82 5.40 -14.03
N LYS A 33 -5.82 4.55 -13.86
CA LYS A 33 -7.14 5.03 -13.46
C LYS A 33 -6.93 5.75 -12.13
N GLN A 34 -7.08 7.07 -12.12
CA GLN A 34 -7.19 7.78 -10.86
C GLN A 34 -8.55 7.41 -10.29
N THR A 35 -8.52 6.56 -9.27
CA THR A 35 -9.71 6.29 -8.48
C THR A 35 -9.86 7.45 -7.51
N THR A 36 -10.75 8.38 -7.82
CA THR A 36 -11.13 9.43 -6.89
C THR A 36 -12.30 8.94 -6.05
N ILE A 37 -12.19 9.09 -4.73
CA ILE A 37 -13.26 8.74 -3.80
C ILE A 37 -14.13 9.98 -3.66
N ASN A 38 -15.33 9.92 -4.22
CA ASN A 38 -16.27 11.05 -4.23
C ASN A 38 -17.30 10.97 -3.10
N GLU A 39 -17.46 9.79 -2.49
CA GLU A 39 -18.39 9.61 -1.38
C GLU A 39 -17.95 8.47 -0.44
N ILE A 40 -18.35 8.58 0.83
CA ILE A 40 -18.30 7.51 1.82
C ILE A 40 -19.72 7.31 2.36
N LYS A 41 -20.14 6.04 2.42
CA LYS A 41 -21.42 5.65 3.03
C LYS A 41 -21.18 5.18 4.45
N LEU A 42 -21.71 5.94 5.40
CA LEU A 42 -21.79 5.59 6.81
C LEU A 42 -23.24 5.17 7.14
N PRO A 43 -23.48 4.47 8.25
CA PRO A 43 -24.83 4.13 8.68
C PRO A 43 -25.72 5.39 8.76
N GLY A 44 -26.70 5.52 7.86
CA GLY A 44 -27.63 6.64 7.81
C GLY A 44 -27.09 7.97 7.26
N LYS A 45 -25.83 8.05 6.82
CA LYS A 45 -25.23 9.28 6.25
C LYS A 45 -24.36 8.97 5.05
N THR A 46 -24.53 9.71 3.97
CA THR A 46 -23.56 9.75 2.86
C THR A 46 -22.77 11.04 2.96
N VAL A 47 -21.44 10.91 2.96
CA VAL A 47 -20.52 12.05 3.02
C VAL A 47 -19.91 12.25 1.64
N THR A 48 -20.00 13.47 1.12
CA THR A 48 -19.47 13.85 -0.21
C THR A 48 -18.53 15.05 -0.16
N SER A 49 -18.54 15.80 0.95
CA SER A 49 -17.66 16.95 1.16
C SER A 49 -16.20 16.51 1.25
N THR A 50 -15.31 17.10 0.46
CA THR A 50 -13.90 16.71 0.42
C THR A 50 -13.20 16.83 1.77
N ASP A 51 -13.48 17.91 2.53
CA ASP A 51 -12.88 18.11 3.85
C ASP A 51 -13.35 17.02 4.82
N GLU A 52 -14.65 16.73 4.86
CA GLU A 52 -15.20 15.64 5.68
C GLU A 52 -14.66 14.26 5.27
N LEU A 53 -14.46 14.02 3.97
CA LEU A 53 -13.88 12.78 3.48
C LEU A 53 -12.45 12.61 4.02
N VAL A 54 -11.62 13.64 3.93
CA VAL A 54 -10.23 13.58 4.42
C VAL A 54 -10.20 13.33 5.92
N ASP A 55 -11.05 13.99 6.70
CA ASP A 55 -11.13 13.80 8.15
C ASP A 55 -11.54 12.37 8.52
N ILE A 56 -12.56 11.81 7.84
CA ILE A 56 -13.01 10.43 8.06
C ILE A 56 -11.91 9.43 7.71
N PHE A 57 -11.20 9.66 6.59
CA PHE A 57 -10.06 8.83 6.21
C PHE A 57 -8.96 8.88 7.28
N ASN A 58 -8.60 10.08 7.73
CA ASN A 58 -7.57 10.26 8.73
C ASN A 58 -7.93 9.58 10.06
N ASP A 59 -9.17 9.79 10.53
CA ASP A 59 -9.68 9.13 11.74
C ASP A 59 -9.64 7.61 11.61
N HIS A 60 -10.13 7.06 10.49
CA HIS A 60 -10.16 5.63 10.27
C HIS A 60 -8.77 5.01 10.32
N PHE A 61 -7.83 5.50 9.50
CA PHE A 61 -6.51 4.89 9.36
C PHE A 61 -5.58 5.16 10.54
N SER A 62 -5.76 6.28 11.26
CA SER A 62 -5.02 6.56 12.48
C SER A 62 -5.49 5.72 13.66
N ASN A 63 -6.80 5.43 13.74
CA ASN A 63 -7.39 4.75 14.89
C ASN A 63 -7.62 3.24 14.70
N ILE A 64 -7.51 2.70 13.48
CA ILE A 64 -7.72 1.25 13.25
C ILE A 64 -6.74 0.39 14.05
N GLY A 65 -5.47 0.79 14.16
CA GLY A 65 -4.45 0.06 14.91
C GLY A 65 -4.78 -0.03 16.40
N PRO A 66 -4.94 1.11 17.10
CA PRO A 66 -5.36 1.13 18.51
C PRO A 66 -6.67 0.38 18.76
N LYS A 67 -7.71 0.60 17.95
CA LYS A 67 -9.02 -0.08 18.08
C LYS A 67 -8.89 -1.61 17.98
N LEU A 68 -8.06 -2.09 17.06
CA LEU A 68 -7.79 -3.53 16.94
C LEU A 68 -7.00 -4.05 18.13
N ALA A 69 -5.99 -3.31 18.60
CA ALA A 69 -5.19 -3.69 19.76
C ALA A 69 -6.05 -3.80 21.04
N GLU A 70 -6.96 -2.86 21.26
CA GLU A 70 -7.91 -2.90 22.39
C GLU A 70 -8.87 -4.09 22.33
N SER A 71 -9.17 -4.60 21.13
CA SER A 71 -10.04 -5.78 20.96
C SER A 71 -9.34 -7.11 21.24
N ILE A 72 -8.01 -7.11 21.35
CA ILE A 72 -7.25 -8.32 21.70
C ILE A 72 -7.49 -8.60 23.19
N PRO A 73 -7.92 -9.81 23.57
CA PRO A 73 -8.07 -10.18 24.96
C PRO A 73 -6.76 -10.00 25.71
N ASN A 74 -6.76 -9.19 26.78
CA ASN A 74 -5.64 -9.08 27.70
C ASN A 74 -5.63 -10.32 28.61
N ASP A 75 -5.19 -11.46 28.09
CA ASP A 75 -4.79 -12.59 28.91
C ASP A 75 -3.48 -12.23 29.62
N ASN A 76 -3.61 -11.56 30.78
CA ASN A 76 -2.47 -11.19 31.64
C ASN A 76 -1.68 -12.42 32.14
N ASP A 77 -2.22 -13.63 31.95
CA ASP A 77 -1.62 -14.91 32.34
C ASP A 77 -0.79 -15.57 31.24
N VAL A 78 -0.83 -15.07 29.99
CA VAL A 78 -0.09 -15.69 28.88
C VAL A 78 1.10 -14.81 28.50
N SER A 79 2.30 -15.26 28.84
CA SER A 79 3.54 -14.61 28.44
C SER A 79 3.81 -14.88 26.96
N PHE A 80 4.39 -13.92 26.23
CA PHE A 80 4.91 -14.18 24.89
C PHE A 80 5.89 -15.37 24.86
N ARG A 81 6.56 -15.64 26.00
CA ARG A 81 7.47 -16.77 26.18
C ARG A 81 6.78 -18.12 26.04
N ASP A 82 5.50 -18.23 26.41
CA ASP A 82 4.75 -19.48 26.33
C ASP A 82 4.57 -19.91 24.87
N PHE A 83 4.40 -18.96 23.95
CA PHE A 83 4.37 -19.22 22.51
C PHE A 83 5.75 -19.60 21.95
N ILE A 84 6.84 -19.02 22.47
CA ILE A 84 8.21 -19.33 22.04
C ILE A 84 8.65 -20.72 22.50
N THR A 85 8.35 -21.09 23.75
CA THR A 85 8.72 -22.39 24.32
C THR A 85 7.88 -23.52 23.71
N GLN A 86 6.60 -23.27 23.45
CA GLN A 86 5.72 -24.22 22.74
C GLN A 86 6.19 -24.50 21.30
N GLN A 87 6.77 -23.50 20.61
CA GLN A 87 7.37 -23.69 19.28
C GLN A 87 8.62 -24.57 19.35
N LYS A 88 9.55 -24.29 20.29
CA LYS A 88 10.79 -25.05 20.46
C LYS A 88 10.57 -26.54 20.73
N SER A 89 9.49 -26.91 21.43
CA SER A 89 9.17 -28.32 21.69
C SER A 89 8.56 -29.04 20.48
N LYS A 90 7.94 -28.31 19.55
CA LYS A 90 7.32 -28.86 18.32
C LYS A 90 8.28 -28.89 17.12
N THR A 91 9.21 -27.95 17.00
CA THR A 91 10.11 -27.85 15.86
C THR A 91 11.49 -28.42 16.19
N LYS A 92 11.90 -29.48 15.49
CA LYS A 92 13.25 -30.06 15.59
C LYS A 92 14.35 -29.26 14.86
N ASN A 93 13.95 -28.22 14.12
CA ASN A 93 14.85 -27.49 13.24
C ASN A 93 15.39 -26.25 13.97
N SER A 94 16.71 -26.08 14.00
CA SER A 94 17.39 -24.93 14.61
C SER A 94 18.19 -24.18 13.56
N PHE A 95 18.13 -22.85 13.60
CA PHE A 95 18.90 -21.95 12.75
C PHE A 95 19.69 -20.99 13.64
N SER A 96 21.00 -20.88 13.40
CA SER A 96 21.86 -19.96 14.14
C SER A 96 22.92 -19.37 13.20
N PHE A 97 23.25 -18.11 13.41
CA PHE A 97 24.36 -17.46 12.73
C PHE A 97 25.66 -17.76 13.45
N ARG A 98 26.74 -17.96 12.68
CA ARG A 98 28.10 -18.00 13.22
C ARG A 98 28.75 -16.63 13.01
N PRO A 99 29.34 -16.02 14.05
CA PRO A 99 30.12 -14.80 13.88
C PRO A 99 31.29 -15.06 12.92
N VAL A 100 31.56 -14.11 12.03
CA VAL A 100 32.75 -14.15 11.17
C VAL A 100 33.84 -13.32 11.83
N SER A 101 34.95 -13.95 12.20
CA SER A 101 36.13 -13.24 12.69
C SER A 101 36.91 -12.69 11.51
N VAL A 102 37.12 -11.37 11.48
CA VAL A 102 38.04 -10.73 10.52
C VAL A 102 39.46 -10.97 11.03
N THR A 103 40.23 -11.82 10.36
CA THR A 103 41.67 -11.92 10.60
C THR A 103 42.33 -10.73 9.89
N LEU A 104 42.80 -9.76 10.67
CA LEU A 104 43.67 -8.70 10.15
C LEU A 104 45.02 -9.34 9.76
N VAL A 105 45.39 -9.19 8.48
CA VAL A 105 46.73 -9.52 7.95
C VAL A 105 47.57 -8.26 7.96
#